data_AF-A0A3D6B0Z4-F1
#
_entry.id   AF-A0A3D6B0Z4-F1
#
_cell.length_a   1.000
_cell.length_b   1.000
_cell.length_c   1.000
_cell.angle_alpha   90.00
_cell.angle_beta   90.00
_cell.angle_gamma   90.00
#
_symmetry.space_group_name_H-M   'P 1'
#
loop_
_entity.id
_entity.type
_entity.pdbx_description
1 polymer ?
#
loop_
_entity_poly.entity_id
_entity_poly.type
_entity_poly.pdbx_seq_one_letter_code
_entity_poly.pdbx_strand_id
1 'polypeptide(L)'
;MLALSDEQITNASEDIYLGNSFYCTKRAIMTDDRNYVSLEDSHESRSPINRIDIRLADVYLLYAEASLNAGDKATAEVYLEKVRSRARGTGSILPKFPEYKVRNYTKDYAFYQLSDTAEDLQLAIRHERRVELAMESHRWYDLCRWGIAKEVMDAYAKTETSQAQSHMSEFVKGKHELLPIPVEEVRLGGLSQNYGY
;
A
#
# COMPACT_ATOMS: atom_id res chain seq x y z
N MET A 1 -2.20 32.44 17.33
CA MET A 1 -1.62 33.27 16.24
C MET A 1 -2.34 32.80 14.98
N LEU A 2 -3.18 33.65 14.39
CA LEU A 2 -3.95 33.29 13.19
C LEU A 2 -2.96 33.08 12.04
N ALA A 3 -3.09 31.98 11.30
CA ALA A 3 -2.28 31.75 10.11
C ALA A 3 -2.47 32.91 9.12
N LEU A 4 -1.40 33.32 8.45
CA LEU A 4 -1.46 34.32 7.38
C LEU A 4 -2.44 33.82 6.30
N SER A 5 -3.24 34.72 5.72
CA SER A 5 -4.05 34.35 4.56
C SER A 5 -3.16 34.15 3.34
N ASP A 6 -3.63 33.40 2.36
CA ASP A 6 -2.88 33.09 1.13
C ASP A 6 -2.40 34.35 0.40
N GLU A 7 -3.12 35.47 0.51
CA GLU A 7 -2.74 36.75 -0.10
C GLU A 7 -1.57 37.45 0.63
N GLN A 8 -1.26 37.04 1.86
CA GLN A 8 -0.22 37.64 2.70
C GLN A 8 1.12 36.88 2.64
N ILE A 9 1.16 35.71 2.02
CA ILE A 9 2.37 34.88 1.89
C ILE A 9 3.11 35.32 0.62
N THR A 10 4.25 36.00 0.78
CA THR A 10 5.01 36.58 -0.34
C THR A 10 6.27 35.80 -0.69
N ASN A 11 6.70 34.88 0.18
CA ASN A 11 7.82 33.99 -0.07
C ASN A 11 7.70 32.67 0.72
N ALA A 12 8.45 31.65 0.30
CA ALA A 12 8.40 30.31 0.91
C ALA A 12 8.87 30.25 2.38
N SER A 13 9.51 31.30 2.88
CA SER A 13 9.92 31.42 4.29
C SER A 13 8.79 31.93 5.19
N GLU A 14 7.68 32.38 4.61
CA GLU A 14 6.50 32.88 5.33
C GLU A 14 5.39 31.82 5.43
N ASP A 15 5.50 30.74 4.64
CA ASP A 15 4.60 29.57 4.66
C ASP A 15 4.99 28.58 5.78
N ILE A 16 4.85 29.05 7.02
CA ILE A 16 5.27 28.31 8.22
C ILE A 16 4.08 28.25 9.20
N TYR A 17 3.50 27.06 9.37
CA TYR A 17 2.49 26.82 10.42
C TYR A 17 3.17 26.31 11.70
N LEU A 18 3.05 27.07 12.79
CA LEU A 18 3.64 26.73 14.10
C LEU A 18 5.15 26.42 14.05
N GLY A 19 5.91 27.13 13.22
CA GLY A 19 7.37 26.99 13.15
C GLY A 19 7.86 25.85 12.25
N ASN A 20 6.98 25.13 11.54
CA ASN A 20 7.39 24.09 10.60
C ASN A 20 6.54 24.10 9.31
N SER A 21 7.17 23.91 8.16
CA SER A 21 6.52 23.79 6.85
C SER A 21 6.01 22.36 6.66
N PHE A 22 4.96 21.96 7.38
CA PHE A 22 4.36 20.62 7.28
C PHE A 22 3.67 20.32 5.92
N TYR A 23 3.96 21.10 4.87
CA TYR A 23 3.44 20.91 3.51
C TYR A 23 4.39 20.10 2.62
N CYS A 24 3.86 19.14 1.90
CA CYS A 24 4.50 18.54 0.71
C CYS A 24 4.43 19.56 -0.45
N THR A 25 5.45 20.41 -0.61
CA THR A 25 5.48 21.36 -1.73
C THR A 25 5.95 20.67 -3.01
N LYS A 26 4.99 20.36 -3.90
CA LYS A 26 5.24 19.93 -5.28
C LYS A 26 5.61 21.16 -6.11
N ARG A 27 6.90 21.43 -6.32
CA ARG A 27 7.31 22.67 -7.00
C ARG A 27 7.00 22.76 -8.50
N ALA A 28 6.40 21.73 -9.15
CA ALA A 28 5.78 21.89 -10.47
C ALA A 28 5.02 20.68 -11.01
N ILE A 29 4.19 20.98 -12.01
CA ILE A 29 3.10 20.15 -12.50
C ILE A 29 3.07 20.22 -14.04
N MET A 30 2.78 19.09 -14.68
CA MET A 30 2.46 19.00 -16.11
C MET A 30 1.00 19.38 -16.32
N THR A 31 0.70 20.33 -17.18
CA THR A 31 -0.67 20.66 -17.55
C THR A 31 -1.21 19.69 -18.60
N ASP A 32 -2.53 19.61 -18.72
CA ASP A 32 -3.23 18.83 -19.75
C ASP A 32 -2.85 19.27 -21.19
N ASP A 33 -2.30 20.48 -21.30
CA ASP A 33 -1.82 21.11 -22.53
C ASP A 33 -0.35 20.76 -22.86
N ARG A 34 0.25 19.84 -22.09
CA ARG A 34 1.65 19.36 -22.21
C ARG A 34 2.73 20.41 -21.96
N ASN A 35 2.42 21.45 -21.20
CA ASN A 35 3.42 22.37 -20.69
C ASN A 35 3.83 21.98 -19.26
N TYR A 36 5.10 22.18 -18.95
CA TYR A 36 5.61 22.03 -17.58
C TYR A 36 5.97 23.40 -17.03
N VAL A 37 5.35 23.75 -15.91
CA VAL A 37 5.88 24.81 -15.03
C VAL A 37 7.11 24.21 -14.31
N SER A 38 8.05 25.04 -13.87
CA SER A 38 9.36 24.61 -13.36
C SER A 38 9.35 24.24 -11.87
N LEU A 39 10.03 23.14 -11.51
CA LEU A 39 10.35 22.71 -10.13
C LEU A 39 11.70 23.29 -9.67
N GLU A 40 12.26 24.21 -10.48
CA GLU A 40 13.68 24.34 -10.84
C GLU A 40 14.64 24.30 -9.64
N ASP A 41 15.69 23.48 -9.79
CA ASP A 41 17.03 23.65 -9.20
C ASP A 41 17.32 23.26 -7.74
N SER A 42 16.96 22.08 -7.21
CA SER A 42 17.65 21.68 -5.94
C SER A 42 17.85 20.21 -5.51
N HIS A 43 17.40 19.15 -6.20
CA HIS A 43 17.80 17.77 -5.83
C HIS A 43 17.44 16.69 -6.86
N GLU A 44 18.36 15.76 -7.16
CA GLU A 44 18.16 14.63 -8.10
C GLU A 44 16.99 13.70 -7.73
N SER A 45 16.54 13.75 -6.48
CA SER A 45 15.41 12.93 -6.00
C SER A 45 14.03 13.57 -6.22
N ARG A 46 13.93 14.72 -6.90
CA ARG A 46 12.64 15.40 -7.16
C ARG A 46 12.09 15.04 -8.53
N SER A 47 10.83 14.59 -8.55
CA SER A 47 10.09 14.27 -9.77
C SER A 47 8.84 15.15 -9.89
N PRO A 48 8.47 15.62 -11.11
CA PRO A 48 7.21 16.33 -11.37
C PRO A 48 5.97 15.43 -11.27
N ILE A 49 6.16 14.12 -11.13
CA ILE A 49 5.08 13.14 -11.03
C ILE A 49 4.36 13.32 -9.69
N ASN A 50 3.03 13.44 -9.73
CA ASN A 50 2.20 13.40 -8.52
C ASN A 50 2.38 12.06 -7.82
N ARG A 51 2.65 12.08 -6.53
CA ARG A 51 2.44 10.90 -5.71
C ARG A 51 0.92 10.67 -5.62
N ILE A 52 0.51 9.48 -6.01
CA ILE A 52 -0.89 9.08 -5.92
C ILE A 52 -1.07 8.39 -4.58
N ASP A 53 -1.80 9.02 -3.67
CA ASP A 53 -2.11 8.42 -2.35
C ASP A 53 -3.37 7.55 -2.41
N ILE A 54 -4.34 7.90 -3.27
CA ILE A 54 -5.56 7.12 -3.48
C ILE A 54 -5.83 7.05 -4.98
N ARG A 55 -6.11 5.84 -5.47
CA ARG A 55 -6.54 5.62 -6.85
C ARG A 55 -7.70 4.66 -6.95
N LEU A 56 -8.42 4.77 -8.06
CA LEU A 56 -9.65 4.03 -8.28
C LEU A 56 -9.49 2.51 -8.16
N ALA A 57 -8.36 1.93 -8.58
CA ALA A 57 -8.17 0.49 -8.45
C ALA A 57 -8.06 0.04 -6.98
N ASP A 58 -7.42 0.84 -6.10
CA ASP A 58 -7.39 0.52 -4.67
C ASP A 58 -8.82 0.55 -4.09
N VAL A 59 -9.61 1.56 -4.44
CA VAL A 59 -11.02 1.66 -4.03
C VAL A 59 -11.84 0.47 -4.53
N TYR A 60 -11.66 0.04 -5.78
CA TYR A 60 -12.33 -1.14 -6.31
C TYR A 60 -11.95 -2.42 -5.57
N LEU A 61 -10.67 -2.61 -5.24
CA LEU A 61 -10.23 -3.80 -4.52
C LEU A 61 -10.63 -3.78 -3.05
N LEU A 62 -10.64 -2.61 -2.39
CA LEU A 62 -11.18 -2.44 -1.05
C LEU A 62 -12.68 -2.73 -1.01
N TYR A 63 -13.43 -2.22 -2.00
CA TYR A 63 -14.85 -2.50 -2.12
C TYR A 63 -15.13 -3.97 -2.40
N ALA A 64 -14.35 -4.62 -3.29
CA ALA A 64 -14.46 -6.06 -3.53
C ALA A 64 -14.25 -6.88 -2.25
N GLU A 65 -13.23 -6.53 -1.46
CA GLU A 65 -12.95 -7.17 -0.18
C GLU A 65 -14.08 -6.95 0.84
N ALA A 66 -14.59 -5.72 0.94
CA ALA A 66 -15.70 -5.39 1.84
C ALA A 66 -16.99 -6.12 1.45
N SER A 67 -17.34 -6.14 0.16
CA SER A 67 -18.50 -6.87 -0.36
C SER A 67 -18.40 -8.36 -0.05
N LEU A 68 -17.23 -8.96 -0.25
CA LEU A 68 -17.03 -10.38 0.07
C LEU A 68 -17.20 -10.65 1.57
N ASN A 69 -16.64 -9.81 2.43
CA ASN A 69 -16.79 -9.93 3.89
C ASN A 69 -18.24 -9.70 4.35
N ALA A 70 -19.03 -8.93 3.60
CA ALA A 70 -20.47 -8.77 3.80
C ALA A 70 -21.31 -9.93 3.24
N GLY A 71 -20.69 -10.92 2.60
CA GLY A 71 -21.35 -12.08 2.00
C GLY A 71 -21.80 -11.88 0.54
N ASP A 72 -21.52 -10.72 -0.07
CA ASP A 72 -21.85 -10.44 -1.47
C ASP A 72 -20.67 -10.79 -2.39
N LYS A 73 -20.54 -12.10 -2.66
CA LYS A 73 -19.52 -12.67 -3.54
C LYS A 73 -19.66 -12.14 -4.98
N ALA A 74 -20.88 -12.02 -5.49
CA ALA A 74 -21.13 -11.62 -6.87
C ALA A 74 -20.62 -10.19 -7.14
N THR A 75 -20.88 -9.26 -6.22
CA THR A 75 -20.33 -7.90 -6.33
C THR A 75 -18.81 -7.90 -6.22
N ALA A 76 -18.24 -8.68 -5.30
CA ALA A 76 -16.78 -8.77 -5.15
C ALA A 76 -16.07 -9.21 -6.44
N GLU A 77 -16.62 -10.21 -7.14
CA GLU A 77 -16.08 -10.68 -8.43
C GLU A 77 -16.13 -9.58 -9.51
N VAL A 78 -17.22 -8.82 -9.58
CA VAL A 78 -17.36 -7.72 -10.53
C VAL A 78 -16.27 -6.67 -10.33
N TYR A 79 -16.00 -6.27 -9.09
CA TYR A 79 -15.01 -5.23 -8.80
C TYR A 79 -13.57 -5.72 -8.92
N LEU A 80 -13.31 -6.99 -8.61
CA LEU A 80 -12.03 -7.63 -8.96
C LEU A 80 -11.81 -7.61 -10.48
N GLU A 81 -12.82 -7.98 -11.26
CA GLU A 81 -12.72 -8.03 -12.73
C GLU A 81 -12.57 -6.64 -13.36
N LYS A 82 -13.09 -5.57 -12.75
CA LYS A 82 -12.84 -4.19 -13.24
C LYS A 82 -11.35 -3.85 -13.32
N VAL A 83 -10.58 -4.27 -12.31
CA VAL A 83 -9.12 -4.06 -12.30
C VAL A 83 -8.43 -4.98 -13.32
N ARG A 84 -8.76 -6.27 -13.27
CA ARG A 84 -8.16 -7.29 -14.14
C ARG A 84 -8.44 -7.06 -15.62
N SER A 85 -9.67 -6.71 -15.98
CA SER A 85 -10.05 -6.42 -17.36
C SER A 85 -9.32 -5.21 -17.92
N ARG A 86 -9.14 -4.15 -17.12
CA ARG A 86 -8.32 -2.99 -17.49
C ARG A 86 -6.87 -3.40 -17.74
N ALA A 87 -6.27 -4.16 -16.82
CA ALA A 87 -4.89 -4.63 -16.96
C ALA A 87 -4.70 -5.59 -18.15
N ARG A 88 -5.72 -6.41 -18.45
CA ARG A 88 -5.76 -7.33 -19.58
C ARG A 88 -5.81 -6.61 -20.93
N GLY A 89 -6.55 -5.50 -21.01
CA GLY A 89 -6.80 -4.80 -22.27
C GLY A 89 -7.46 -5.72 -23.30
N THR A 90 -6.85 -5.85 -24.48
CA THR A 90 -7.31 -6.74 -25.56
C THR A 90 -6.64 -8.11 -25.57
N GLY A 91 -5.74 -8.39 -24.60
CA GLY A 91 -5.01 -9.65 -24.53
C GLY A 91 -5.79 -10.78 -23.85
N SER A 92 -5.19 -11.98 -23.86
CA SER A 92 -5.76 -13.18 -23.19
C SER A 92 -4.98 -13.60 -21.94
N ILE A 93 -4.06 -12.77 -21.44
CA ILE A 93 -3.00 -13.18 -20.49
C ILE A 93 -3.42 -13.17 -19.00
N LEU A 94 -4.65 -12.77 -18.67
CA LEU A 94 -5.14 -12.61 -17.30
C LEU A 94 -6.58 -13.11 -17.17
N PRO A 95 -6.86 -14.42 -17.21
CA PRO A 95 -8.23 -14.93 -17.24
C PRO A 95 -9.03 -14.51 -16.00
N LYS A 96 -10.35 -14.59 -16.10
CA LYS A 96 -11.26 -14.18 -15.00
C LYS A 96 -11.13 -15.14 -13.83
N PHE A 97 -11.53 -14.69 -12.64
CA PHE A 97 -11.71 -15.62 -11.53
C PHE A 97 -12.77 -16.68 -11.90
N PRO A 98 -12.58 -17.97 -11.57
CA PRO A 98 -11.45 -18.59 -10.86
C PRO A 98 -10.38 -19.24 -11.77
N GLU A 99 -10.32 -18.89 -13.06
CA GLU A 99 -9.56 -19.62 -14.10
C GLU A 99 -8.04 -19.37 -14.10
N TYR A 100 -7.42 -19.12 -12.94
CA TYR A 100 -5.97 -18.92 -12.81
C TYR A 100 -5.42 -19.43 -11.48
N LYS A 101 -4.09 -19.48 -11.41
CA LYS A 101 -3.34 -19.85 -10.20
C LYS A 101 -2.80 -18.62 -9.50
N VAL A 102 -2.85 -18.63 -8.19
CA VAL A 102 -2.19 -17.62 -7.33
C VAL A 102 -1.14 -18.29 -6.46
N ARG A 103 -0.21 -17.52 -5.91
CA ARG A 103 0.64 -18.02 -4.83
C ARG A 103 -0.10 -17.92 -3.50
N ASN A 104 -0.16 -19.03 -2.77
CA ASN A 104 -0.81 -19.10 -1.47
C ASN A 104 0.22 -19.24 -0.35
N TYR A 105 0.38 -18.18 0.46
CA TYR A 105 1.37 -18.12 1.53
C TYR A 105 1.11 -19.13 2.65
N THR A 106 -0.14 -19.56 2.87
CA THR A 106 -0.45 -20.59 3.88
C THR A 106 -0.21 -22.01 3.36
N LYS A 107 0.08 -22.19 2.06
CA LYS A 107 0.39 -23.47 1.42
C LYS A 107 1.81 -23.45 0.84
N ASP A 108 2.79 -23.17 1.69
CA ASP A 108 4.23 -23.12 1.35
C ASP A 108 4.56 -22.26 0.11
N TYR A 109 3.77 -21.21 -0.12
CA TYR A 109 3.92 -20.28 -1.24
C TYR A 109 3.88 -20.95 -2.64
N ALA A 110 3.31 -22.14 -2.73
CA ALA A 110 3.13 -22.88 -3.98
C ALA A 110 2.05 -22.23 -4.88
N PHE A 111 2.11 -22.54 -6.17
CA PHE A 111 1.03 -22.21 -7.10
C PHE A 111 -0.22 -23.02 -6.76
N TYR A 112 -1.31 -22.32 -6.50
CA TYR A 112 -2.58 -22.88 -6.08
C TYR A 112 -3.66 -22.50 -7.10
N GLN A 113 -4.37 -23.50 -7.63
CA GLN A 113 -5.48 -23.31 -8.56
C GLN A 113 -6.70 -22.85 -7.80
N LEU A 114 -7.25 -21.71 -8.21
CA LEU A 114 -8.48 -21.18 -7.63
C LEU A 114 -9.69 -21.98 -8.09
N SER A 115 -10.68 -22.07 -7.21
CA SER A 115 -12.02 -22.60 -7.44
C SER A 115 -13.07 -21.51 -7.14
N ASP A 116 -14.32 -21.74 -7.53
CA ASP A 116 -15.40 -20.75 -7.39
C ASP A 116 -15.94 -20.60 -5.95
N THR A 117 -15.06 -20.39 -4.96
CA THR A 117 -15.42 -20.28 -3.55
C THR A 117 -15.14 -18.88 -2.99
N ALA A 118 -15.77 -18.53 -1.85
CA ALA A 118 -15.55 -17.24 -1.21
C ALA A 118 -14.11 -17.12 -0.68
N GLU A 119 -13.55 -18.21 -0.17
CA GLU A 119 -12.17 -18.28 0.34
C GLU A 119 -11.15 -18.06 -0.80
N ASP A 120 -11.37 -18.71 -1.95
CA ASP A 120 -10.51 -18.55 -3.11
C ASP A 120 -10.69 -17.18 -3.76
N LEU A 121 -11.88 -16.59 -3.72
CA LEU A 121 -12.08 -15.20 -4.13
C LEU A 121 -11.35 -14.22 -3.20
N GLN A 122 -11.32 -14.48 -1.88
CA GLN A 122 -10.54 -13.67 -0.95
C GLN A 122 -9.04 -13.76 -1.30
N LEU A 123 -8.53 -14.97 -1.58
CA LEU A 123 -7.15 -15.15 -2.03
C LEU A 123 -6.87 -14.42 -3.36
N ALA A 124 -7.81 -14.46 -4.30
CA ALA A 124 -7.73 -13.74 -5.56
C ALA A 124 -7.65 -12.22 -5.37
N ILE A 125 -8.52 -11.65 -4.52
CA ILE A 125 -8.51 -10.21 -4.19
C ILE A 125 -7.18 -9.81 -3.54
N ARG A 126 -6.70 -10.60 -2.56
CA ARG A 126 -5.40 -10.35 -1.91
C ARG A 126 -4.23 -10.43 -2.89
N HIS A 127 -4.29 -11.37 -3.84
CA HIS A 127 -3.30 -11.48 -4.90
C HIS A 127 -3.34 -10.26 -5.83
N GLU A 128 -4.54 -9.84 -6.24
CA GLU A 128 -4.71 -8.67 -7.11
C GLU A 128 -4.18 -7.40 -6.45
N ARG A 129 -4.50 -7.17 -5.16
CA ARG A 129 -3.93 -6.05 -4.40
C ARG A 129 -2.40 -6.06 -4.39
N ARG A 130 -1.78 -7.24 -4.27
CA ARG A 130 -0.31 -7.37 -4.29
C ARG A 130 0.30 -6.98 -5.64
N VAL A 131 -0.33 -7.37 -6.75
CA VAL A 131 0.24 -7.14 -8.09
C VAL A 131 -0.10 -5.76 -8.63
N GLU A 132 -1.31 -5.29 -8.40
CA GLU A 132 -1.80 -3.99 -8.88
C GLU A 132 -1.14 -2.85 -8.09
N LEU A 133 -1.03 -2.96 -6.76
CA LEU A 133 -0.49 -1.91 -5.87
C LEU A 133 0.98 -2.17 -5.48
N ALA A 134 1.72 -2.90 -6.32
CA ALA A 134 3.12 -3.21 -6.06
C ALA A 134 3.95 -1.93 -6.01
N MET A 135 4.85 -1.82 -5.02
CA MET A 135 5.73 -0.65 -4.82
C MET A 135 5.00 0.66 -4.47
N GLU A 136 3.71 0.60 -4.13
CA GLU A 136 2.90 1.76 -3.70
C GLU A 136 2.71 1.83 -2.17
N SER A 137 3.56 1.12 -1.39
CA SER A 137 3.54 1.12 0.08
C SER A 137 2.29 0.53 0.77
N HIS A 138 1.43 -0.23 0.07
CA HIS A 138 0.24 -0.85 0.67
C HIS A 138 0.51 -2.21 1.34
N ARG A 139 1.50 -2.97 0.84
CA ARG A 139 1.65 -4.40 1.15
C ARG A 139 1.77 -4.68 2.65
N TRP A 140 2.56 -3.91 3.37
CA TRP A 140 2.77 -4.11 4.80
C TRP A 140 1.47 -3.99 5.60
N TYR A 141 0.75 -2.89 5.38
CA TYR A 141 -0.51 -2.61 6.09
C TYR A 141 -1.60 -3.62 5.76
N ASP A 142 -1.66 -4.08 4.51
CA ASP A 142 -2.55 -5.17 4.10
C ASP A 142 -2.27 -6.46 4.87
N LEU A 143 -0.99 -6.84 5.03
CA LEU A 143 -0.61 -8.03 5.78
C LEU A 143 -0.95 -7.94 7.27
N CYS A 144 -0.69 -6.79 7.89
CA CYS A 144 -1.00 -6.54 9.29
C CYS A 144 -2.51 -6.57 9.55
N ARG A 145 -3.32 -5.87 8.75
CA ARG A 145 -4.79 -5.83 8.95
C ARG A 145 -5.46 -7.19 8.70
N TRP A 146 -4.88 -8.03 7.84
CA TRP A 146 -5.35 -9.40 7.65
C TRP A 146 -4.88 -10.37 8.74
N GLY A 147 -3.95 -9.95 9.60
CA GLY A 147 -3.41 -10.81 10.66
C GLY A 147 -2.53 -11.97 10.16
N ILE A 148 -2.02 -11.86 8.92
CA ILE A 148 -1.22 -12.92 8.25
C ILE A 148 0.24 -12.52 8.03
N ALA A 149 0.71 -11.44 8.67
CA ALA A 149 2.05 -10.91 8.46
C ALA A 149 3.14 -11.95 8.76
N LYS A 150 3.04 -12.66 9.90
CA LYS A 150 4.02 -13.70 10.26
C LYS A 150 4.09 -14.82 9.23
N GLU A 151 2.94 -15.36 8.86
CA GLU A 151 2.81 -16.48 7.93
C GLU A 151 3.41 -16.13 6.56
N VAL A 152 3.19 -14.89 6.11
CA VAL A 152 3.74 -14.38 4.85
C VAL A 152 5.24 -14.12 4.93
N MET A 153 5.73 -13.50 6.01
CA MET A 153 7.16 -13.19 6.18
C MET A 153 7.98 -14.46 6.34
N ASP A 154 7.50 -15.45 7.11
CA ASP A 154 8.14 -16.75 7.29
C ASP A 154 8.19 -17.52 5.96
N ALA A 155 7.12 -17.49 5.16
CA ALA A 155 7.10 -18.09 3.83
C ALA A 155 8.04 -17.37 2.85
N TYR A 156 8.10 -16.04 2.89
CA TYR A 156 8.97 -15.22 2.05
C TYR A 156 10.45 -15.50 2.33
N ALA A 157 10.86 -15.55 3.61
CA ALA A 157 12.24 -15.80 4.00
C ALA A 157 12.80 -17.11 3.42
N LYS A 158 11.97 -18.16 3.30
CA LYS A 158 12.36 -19.45 2.70
C LYS A 158 12.66 -19.37 1.21
N THR A 159 12.14 -18.36 0.51
CA THR A 159 12.33 -18.19 -0.94
C THR A 159 13.52 -17.31 -1.30
N GLU A 160 14.09 -16.64 -0.31
CA GLU A 160 15.17 -15.69 -0.50
C GLU A 160 16.54 -16.35 -0.58
N THR A 161 17.50 -15.62 -1.15
CA THR A 161 18.90 -16.07 -1.26
C THR A 161 19.54 -16.18 0.13
N SER A 162 20.56 -17.02 0.28
CA SER A 162 21.29 -17.13 1.56
C SER A 162 21.90 -15.79 2.01
N GLN A 163 22.28 -14.92 1.08
CA GLN A 163 22.74 -13.57 1.38
C GLN A 163 21.62 -12.72 1.99
N ALA A 164 20.44 -12.70 1.36
CA ALA A 164 19.30 -11.97 1.88
C ALA A 164 18.86 -12.52 3.25
N GLN A 165 18.80 -13.85 3.39
CA GLN A 165 18.48 -14.53 4.65
C GLN A 165 19.43 -14.12 5.80
N SER A 166 20.70 -13.84 5.52
CA SER A 166 21.65 -13.37 6.55
C SER A 166 21.31 -11.99 7.15
N HIS A 167 20.48 -11.22 6.45
CA HIS A 167 19.97 -9.92 6.90
C HIS A 167 18.53 -10.00 7.43
N MET A 168 17.88 -11.17 7.36
CA MET A 168 16.53 -11.36 7.87
C MET A 168 16.58 -11.77 9.34
N SER A 169 15.74 -11.15 10.15
CA SER A 169 15.53 -11.50 11.56
C SER A 169 14.18 -12.16 11.76
N GLU A 170 14.02 -12.87 12.88
CA GLU A 170 12.74 -13.50 13.22
C GLU A 170 11.63 -12.47 13.34
N PHE A 171 10.50 -12.74 12.68
CA PHE A 171 9.27 -11.97 12.87
C PHE A 171 8.45 -12.54 14.02
N VAL A 172 8.26 -11.72 15.06
CA VAL A 172 7.47 -12.05 16.26
C VAL A 172 6.06 -11.47 16.13
N LYS A 173 5.08 -12.38 16.03
CA LYS A 173 3.65 -12.04 15.92
C LYS A 173 3.16 -11.33 17.18
N GLY A 174 2.36 -10.29 17.00
CA GLY A 174 1.84 -9.42 18.05
C GLY A 174 2.80 -8.33 18.53
N LYS A 175 4.03 -8.28 18.00
CA LYS A 175 5.04 -7.27 18.34
C LYS A 175 5.46 -6.49 17.10
N HIS A 176 6.02 -7.19 16.10
CA HIS A 176 6.66 -6.55 14.95
C HIS A 176 5.66 -5.98 13.92
N GLU A 177 4.35 -6.18 14.09
CA GLU A 177 3.30 -5.55 13.27
C GLU A 177 3.22 -4.03 13.50
N LEU A 178 3.58 -3.57 14.70
CA LEU A 178 3.61 -2.16 15.05
C LEU A 178 5.06 -1.70 15.27
N LEU A 179 5.32 -0.45 14.90
CA LEU A 179 6.56 0.21 15.28
C LEU A 179 6.55 0.51 16.79
N PRO A 180 7.70 0.46 17.47
CA PRO A 180 7.78 0.92 18.86
C PRO A 180 7.44 2.41 18.93
N ILE A 181 6.71 2.80 19.97
CA ILE A 181 6.55 4.21 20.30
C ILE A 181 7.94 4.73 20.69
N PRO A 182 8.40 5.86 20.14
CA PRO A 182 9.70 6.42 20.51
C PRO A 182 9.84 6.57 22.03
N VAL A 183 10.96 6.12 22.59
CA VAL A 183 11.17 6.05 24.05
C VAL A 183 11.04 7.43 24.71
N GLU A 184 11.45 8.49 24.02
CA GLU A 184 11.30 9.85 24.51
C GLU A 184 9.83 10.28 24.64
N GLU A 185 8.98 9.89 23.71
CA GLU A 185 7.53 10.17 23.77
C GLU A 185 6.85 9.40 24.90
N VAL A 186 7.27 8.15 25.15
CA VAL A 186 6.82 7.36 26.31
C VAL A 186 7.21 8.06 27.62
N ARG A 187 8.47 8.50 27.72
CA ARG A 187 9.02 9.13 28.93
C ARG A 187 8.40 10.49 29.23
N LEU A 188 8.25 11.34 28.21
CA LEU A 188 7.76 12.70 28.36
C LEU A 188 6.23 12.75 28.41
N GLY A 189 5.56 11.92 27.61
CA GLY A 189 4.10 11.91 27.47
C GLY A 189 3.36 10.99 28.45
N GLY A 190 4.07 10.14 29.20
CA GLY A 190 3.45 9.17 30.10
C GLY A 190 2.62 8.10 29.38
N LEU A 191 2.95 7.81 28.11
CA LEU A 191 2.25 6.83 27.29
C LEU A 191 2.66 5.40 27.68
N SER A 192 1.76 4.43 27.54
CA SER A 192 2.12 3.01 27.61
C SER A 192 2.71 2.56 26.27
N GLN A 193 3.78 1.76 26.31
CA GLN A 193 4.39 1.19 25.11
C GLN A 193 3.48 0.16 24.42
N ASN A 194 3.69 -0.04 23.11
CA ASN A 194 3.11 -1.15 22.36
C ASN A 194 3.54 -2.51 22.93
N TYR A 195 2.66 -3.49 22.83
CA TYR A 195 2.92 -4.83 23.37
C TYR A 195 4.21 -5.44 22.81
N GLY A 196 5.07 -5.92 23.71
CA GLY A 196 6.33 -6.60 23.36
C GLY A 196 7.56 -5.70 23.18
N TYR A 197 7.43 -4.36 23.29
CA TYR A 197 8.54 -3.41 23.27
C TYR A 197 8.86 -2.79 24.63
#